data_AF-A0A966DHD8-F1
#
_entry.id   AF-A0A966DHD8-F1
#
_cell.length_a   1.000
_cell.length_b   1.000
_cell.length_c   1.000
_cell.angle_alpha   90.00
_cell.angle_beta   90.00
_cell.angle_gamma   90.00
#
_symmetry.space_group_name_H-M   'P 1'
#
loop_
_entity.id
_entity.type
_entity.pdbx_description
1 polymer ?
#
loop_
_entity_poly.entity_id
_entity_poly.type
_entity_poly.pdbx_seq_one_letter_code
_entity_poly.pdbx_strand_id
1 'polypeptide(L)'
;MFDVNKLLLKEKYSVDVKVNYSSNYWVSGILNISQDNITLIIYGETHEKSDYKYNGQFKQLICTNYLNTVFILLDVTLIKSHSARLSQDIGSFYNEYQVSELLFNKDHRSNIANFSQISFKSKDLQKWIGHTQLQNDIIDEYFSKKNNQLDTKELLIEIGNMYLIIHYPTNQYWSPDDYRAGIEFIPAFNIVFHEEVSFAFIKKKYFELLNLLYLLFGYDLDVDEIKFINNDTSFSYYYKQRLDRTYDRNQLVPLGHNLKFNDNNILETPIEIFQKYFRLNDLQKQFFQSFKKYRQFKYGEEKFLGYFRILENIMFDEEILTKEKADDLLTQLSHIDFNKSTNLT
;
A
#
# COMPACT_ATOMS: atom_id res chain seq x y z
N MET A 1 -12.29 -21.09 12.77
CA MET A 1 -13.07 -20.92 11.52
C MET A 1 -12.70 -19.55 10.97
N PHE A 2 -12.08 -19.48 9.80
CA PHE A 2 -11.65 -18.22 9.17
C PHE A 2 -12.86 -17.58 8.46
N ASP A 3 -13.55 -16.67 9.14
CA ASP A 3 -14.70 -15.91 8.60
C ASP A 3 -14.30 -14.44 8.39
N VAL A 4 -13.31 -14.24 7.52
CA VAL A 4 -12.76 -12.92 7.24
C VAL A 4 -13.22 -12.49 5.85
N ASN A 5 -13.95 -11.37 5.79
CA ASN A 5 -14.46 -10.82 4.54
C ASN A 5 -13.42 -10.01 3.76
N LYS A 6 -12.33 -9.60 4.43
CA LYS A 6 -11.25 -8.78 3.87
C LYS A 6 -9.97 -8.96 4.66
N LEU A 7 -8.82 -8.92 4.00
CA LEU A 7 -7.53 -8.93 4.71
C LEU A 7 -7.11 -7.51 5.08
N LEU A 8 -6.72 -7.32 6.34
CA LEU A 8 -6.11 -6.10 6.85
C LEU A 8 -4.61 -6.32 7.05
N LEU A 9 -3.79 -5.35 6.64
CA LEU A 9 -2.33 -5.50 6.59
C LEU A 9 -1.68 -5.71 7.97
N LYS A 10 -2.33 -5.25 9.05
CA LYS A 10 -1.83 -5.35 10.43
C LYS A 10 -2.29 -6.58 11.19
N GLU A 11 -3.31 -7.26 10.69
CA GLU A 11 -3.84 -8.44 11.36
C GLU A 11 -2.99 -9.67 11.05
N LYS A 12 -3.07 -10.65 11.95
CA LYS A 12 -2.43 -11.95 11.79
C LYS A 12 -3.48 -12.98 11.47
N TYR A 13 -3.23 -13.75 10.44
CA TYR A 13 -4.13 -14.81 9.99
C TYR A 13 -3.36 -16.12 9.87
N SER A 14 -3.99 -17.22 10.27
CA SER A 14 -3.51 -18.57 10.03
C SER A 14 -4.69 -19.38 9.49
N VAL A 15 -4.54 -19.93 8.29
CA VAL A 15 -5.64 -20.53 7.54
C VAL A 15 -5.20 -21.87 6.98
N ASP A 16 -5.97 -22.91 7.26
CA ASP A 16 -5.84 -24.19 6.58
C ASP A 16 -6.31 -24.05 5.12
N VAL A 17 -5.44 -24.41 4.19
CA VAL A 17 -5.66 -24.27 2.76
C VAL A 17 -5.37 -25.56 2.00
N LYS A 18 -5.99 -25.69 0.83
CA LYS A 18 -5.63 -26.61 -0.24
C LYS A 18 -4.89 -25.82 -1.30
N VAL A 19 -3.69 -26.26 -1.65
CA VAL A 19 -2.79 -25.61 -2.61
C VAL A 19 -2.87 -26.35 -3.93
N ASN A 20 -3.16 -25.63 -5.01
CA ASN A 20 -3.08 -26.17 -6.36
C ASN A 20 -1.59 -26.26 -6.78
N TYR A 21 -0.98 -27.43 -6.58
CA TYR A 21 0.45 -27.64 -6.78
C TYR A 21 0.80 -27.98 -8.24
N SER A 22 -0.06 -28.77 -8.89
CA SER A 22 0.01 -29.08 -10.32
C SER A 22 -1.41 -29.27 -10.86
N SER A 23 -1.57 -29.38 -12.19
CA SER A 23 -2.87 -29.40 -12.88
C SER A 23 -3.93 -30.31 -12.27
N ASN A 24 -3.54 -31.43 -11.64
CA ASN A 24 -4.45 -32.36 -10.98
C ASN A 24 -4.04 -32.72 -9.53
N TYR A 25 -3.14 -31.97 -8.92
CA TYR A 25 -2.60 -32.31 -7.60
C TYR A 25 -2.78 -31.16 -6.61
N TRP A 26 -3.70 -31.39 -5.66
CA TRP A 26 -3.96 -30.48 -4.55
C TRP A 26 -3.34 -31.02 -3.27
N VAL A 27 -2.67 -30.16 -2.53
CA VAL A 27 -2.00 -30.54 -1.29
C VAL A 27 -2.51 -29.69 -0.14
N SER A 28 -2.63 -30.27 1.04
CA SER A 28 -2.92 -29.53 2.26
C SER A 28 -1.76 -28.62 2.65
N GLY A 29 -2.09 -27.47 3.19
CA GLY A 29 -1.12 -26.54 3.72
C GLY A 29 -1.72 -25.57 4.73
N ILE A 30 -0.84 -24.81 5.36
CA ILE A 30 -1.20 -23.75 6.30
C ILE A 30 -0.61 -22.45 5.74
N LEU A 31 -1.48 -21.47 5.49
CA LEU A 31 -1.10 -20.13 5.09
C LEU A 31 -1.09 -19.22 6.31
N ASN A 32 0.09 -18.73 6.67
CA ASN A 32 0.27 -17.75 7.73
C ASN A 32 0.53 -16.37 7.11
N ILE A 33 -0.23 -15.37 7.53
CA ILE A 33 -0.16 -14.01 7.04
C ILE A 33 0.09 -13.11 8.25
N SER A 34 1.17 -12.34 8.21
CA SER A 34 1.49 -11.34 9.22
C SER A 34 2.23 -10.16 8.58
N GLN A 35 2.30 -9.03 9.30
CA GLN A 35 2.96 -7.82 8.82
C GLN A 35 4.43 -8.06 8.46
N ASP A 36 5.08 -9.01 9.14
CA ASP A 36 6.49 -9.31 8.97
C ASP A 36 6.77 -10.31 7.85
N ASN A 37 5.85 -11.25 7.62
CA ASN A 37 6.01 -12.31 6.64
C ASN A 37 4.67 -12.95 6.23
N ILE A 38 4.66 -13.45 5.01
CA ILE A 38 3.62 -14.38 4.51
C ILE A 38 4.34 -15.71 4.27
N THR A 39 3.88 -16.77 4.91
CA THR A 39 4.47 -18.11 4.74
C THR A 39 3.40 -19.12 4.37
N LEU A 40 3.73 -19.97 3.41
CA LEU A 40 2.94 -21.13 3.04
C LEU A 40 3.70 -22.38 3.45
N ILE A 41 3.11 -23.17 4.33
CA ILE A 41 3.62 -24.48 4.69
C ILE A 41 2.79 -25.51 3.92
N ILE A 42 3.44 -26.35 3.13
CA ILE A 42 2.82 -27.46 2.40
C ILE A 42 3.42 -28.76 2.95
N TYR A 43 2.57 -29.72 3.26
CA TYR A 43 3.02 -31.04 3.70
C TYR A 43 2.09 -32.12 3.18
N GLY A 44 2.62 -33.33 3.04
CA GLY A 44 1.85 -34.46 2.55
C GLY A 44 2.69 -35.70 2.35
N GLU A 45 2.03 -36.71 1.79
CA GLU A 45 2.64 -37.99 1.44
C GLU A 45 2.84 -38.06 -0.08
N THR A 46 3.97 -38.62 -0.48
CA THR A 46 4.31 -38.94 -1.87
C THR A 46 4.21 -40.44 -2.10
N HIS A 47 3.77 -40.83 -3.29
CA HIS A 47 3.73 -42.22 -3.74
C HIS A 47 3.96 -42.25 -5.26
N GLU A 48 4.14 -43.43 -5.87
CA GLU A 48 4.47 -43.55 -7.30
C GLU A 48 3.50 -42.83 -8.26
N LYS A 49 2.24 -42.63 -7.85
CA LYS A 49 1.21 -41.90 -8.63
C LYS A 49 1.08 -40.42 -8.27
N SER A 50 1.87 -39.91 -7.33
CA SER A 50 1.82 -38.51 -6.94
C SER A 50 2.53 -37.64 -7.97
N ASP A 51 1.89 -36.56 -8.41
CA ASP A 51 2.48 -35.56 -9.30
C ASP A 51 3.38 -34.56 -8.55
N TYR A 52 3.70 -34.83 -7.28
CA TYR A 52 4.58 -34.00 -6.49
C TYR A 52 5.99 -33.99 -7.09
N LYS A 53 6.43 -32.81 -7.50
CA LYS A 53 7.80 -32.54 -7.93
C LYS A 53 8.36 -31.43 -7.10
N TYR A 54 9.53 -31.61 -6.50
CA TYR A 54 10.21 -30.54 -5.79
C TYR A 54 10.30 -29.28 -6.66
N ASN A 55 9.80 -28.17 -6.14
CA ASN A 55 9.91 -26.88 -6.79
C ASN A 55 10.35 -25.83 -5.79
N GLY A 56 11.46 -25.16 -6.12
CA GLY A 56 12.05 -24.11 -5.30
C GLY A 56 11.38 -22.74 -5.45
N GLN A 57 10.64 -22.50 -6.56
CA GLN A 57 10.02 -21.20 -6.80
C GLN A 57 8.75 -21.31 -7.66
N PHE A 58 7.76 -20.50 -7.32
CA PHE A 58 6.57 -20.29 -8.13
C PHE A 58 6.36 -18.79 -8.36
N LYS A 59 6.08 -18.39 -9.60
CA LYS A 59 5.61 -17.02 -9.87
C LYS A 59 4.25 -16.77 -9.26
N GLN A 60 3.39 -17.79 -9.30
CA GLN A 60 2.03 -17.74 -8.79
C GLN A 60 1.61 -19.12 -8.28
N LEU A 61 0.92 -19.15 -7.14
CA LEU A 61 0.19 -20.31 -6.63
C LEU A 61 -1.22 -19.92 -6.22
N ILE A 62 -2.16 -20.83 -6.40
CA ILE A 62 -3.56 -20.62 -5.98
C ILE A 62 -3.85 -21.57 -4.83
N CYS A 63 -4.37 -21.01 -3.75
CA CYS A 63 -4.82 -21.76 -2.58
C CYS A 63 -6.30 -21.48 -2.30
N THR A 64 -7.02 -22.45 -1.75
CA THR A 64 -8.40 -22.31 -1.32
C THR A 64 -8.58 -22.84 0.10
N ASN A 65 -9.45 -22.23 0.90
CA ASN A 65 -9.83 -22.81 2.20
C ASN A 65 -11.09 -23.68 2.08
N TYR A 66 -11.59 -24.19 3.22
CA TYR A 66 -12.82 -25.00 3.27
C TYR A 66 -14.11 -24.22 2.93
N LEU A 67 -14.08 -22.88 3.03
CA LEU A 67 -15.16 -22.01 2.55
C LEU A 67 -14.99 -21.68 1.06
N ASN A 68 -14.03 -22.31 0.37
CA ASN A 68 -13.62 -22.07 -1.02
C ASN A 68 -13.05 -20.66 -1.29
N THR A 69 -12.79 -19.82 -0.28
CA THR A 69 -12.18 -18.50 -0.52
C THR A 69 -10.82 -18.66 -1.19
N VAL A 70 -10.51 -17.81 -2.16
CA VAL A 70 -9.32 -17.92 -3.01
C VAL A 70 -8.21 -17.01 -2.50
N PHE A 71 -7.01 -17.58 -2.40
CA PHE A 71 -5.76 -16.89 -2.11
C PHE A 71 -4.82 -17.09 -3.30
N ILE A 72 -4.38 -16.00 -3.92
CA ILE A 72 -3.42 -16.01 -5.02
C ILE A 72 -2.11 -15.49 -4.47
N LEU A 73 -1.16 -16.39 -4.32
CA LEU A 73 0.19 -16.14 -3.79
C LEU A 73 1.10 -15.77 -4.95
N LEU A 74 1.85 -14.68 -4.82
CA LEU A 74 2.76 -14.17 -5.85
C LEU A 74 4.20 -14.23 -5.35
N ASP A 75 5.10 -14.57 -6.26
CA ASP A 75 6.55 -14.70 -6.02
C ASP A 75 6.85 -15.53 -4.77
N VAL A 76 6.55 -16.82 -4.87
CA VAL A 76 6.67 -17.81 -3.80
C VAL A 76 8.02 -18.49 -3.89
N THR A 77 8.84 -18.39 -2.85
CA THR A 77 10.20 -18.93 -2.81
C THR A 77 10.35 -19.92 -1.66
N LEU A 78 10.99 -21.06 -1.92
CA LEU A 78 11.22 -22.07 -0.90
C LEU A 78 12.27 -21.59 0.10
N ILE A 79 11.95 -21.66 1.40
CA ILE A 79 12.88 -21.36 2.49
C ILE A 79 13.43 -22.65 3.10
N LYS A 80 12.57 -23.64 3.29
CA LYS A 80 12.91 -24.89 3.99
C LYS A 80 12.20 -26.05 3.34
N SER A 81 12.92 -27.17 3.19
CA SER A 81 12.34 -28.42 2.72
C SER A 81 12.87 -29.57 3.55
N HIS A 82 11.99 -30.52 3.82
CA HIS A 82 12.29 -31.78 4.46
C HIS A 82 11.51 -32.88 3.75
N SER A 83 12.14 -34.03 3.56
CA SER A 83 11.48 -35.22 3.07
C SER A 83 11.98 -36.44 3.83
N ALA A 84 11.09 -37.40 4.03
CA ALA A 84 11.40 -38.66 4.68
C ALA A 84 10.78 -39.80 3.90
N ARG A 85 11.42 -40.96 3.91
CA ARG A 85 10.84 -42.19 3.38
C ARG A 85 10.10 -42.91 4.50
N LEU A 86 8.82 -43.16 4.32
CA LEU A 86 7.99 -43.87 5.30
C LEU A 86 7.94 -45.38 5.02
N SER A 87 7.90 -45.78 3.74
CA SER A 87 7.93 -47.18 3.31
C SER A 87 8.62 -47.34 1.95
N GLN A 88 8.57 -48.54 1.36
CA GLN A 88 9.18 -48.79 0.06
C GLN A 88 8.63 -47.85 -1.03
N ASP A 89 7.33 -47.55 -0.99
CA ASP A 89 6.62 -46.79 -2.04
C ASP A 89 5.98 -45.50 -1.53
N ILE A 90 6.10 -45.19 -0.24
CA ILE A 90 5.51 -44.00 0.40
C ILE A 90 6.61 -43.14 1.00
N GLY A 91 6.64 -41.87 0.61
CA GLY A 91 7.43 -40.81 1.25
C GLY A 91 6.53 -39.77 1.90
N SER A 92 7.14 -38.87 2.66
CA SER A 92 6.51 -37.65 3.16
C SER A 92 7.38 -36.45 2.82
N PHE A 93 6.74 -35.29 2.73
CA PHE A 93 7.42 -34.02 2.52
C PHE A 93 6.81 -32.92 3.38
N TYR A 94 7.65 -31.95 3.69
CA TYR A 94 7.32 -30.71 4.34
C TYR A 94 8.12 -29.60 3.65
N ASN A 95 7.43 -28.63 3.08
CA ASN A 95 8.03 -27.46 2.45
C ASN A 95 7.45 -26.20 3.06
N GLU A 96 8.32 -25.26 3.38
CA GLU A 96 7.96 -23.94 3.84
C GLU A 96 8.44 -22.92 2.82
N TYR A 97 7.50 -22.13 2.34
CA TYR A 97 7.70 -21.11 1.32
C TYR A 97 7.47 -19.72 1.92
N GLN A 98 8.31 -18.78 1.51
CA GLN A 98 8.04 -17.36 1.64
C GLN A 98 7.16 -16.91 0.48
N VAL A 99 6.15 -16.10 0.78
CA VAL A 99 5.31 -15.46 -0.22
C VAL A 99 5.60 -13.97 -0.16
N SER A 100 5.82 -13.35 -1.31
CA SER A 100 6.10 -11.90 -1.36
C SER A 100 4.83 -11.09 -1.21
N GLU A 101 3.78 -11.51 -1.92
CA GLU A 101 2.52 -10.78 -2.02
C GLU A 101 1.33 -11.74 -2.15
N LEU A 102 0.16 -11.29 -1.73
CA LEU A 102 -1.05 -12.09 -1.69
C LEU A 102 -2.25 -11.27 -2.16
N LEU A 103 -3.08 -11.87 -3.02
CA LEU A 103 -4.43 -11.41 -3.32
C LEU A 103 -5.45 -12.37 -2.71
N PHE A 104 -6.45 -11.83 -2.04
CA PHE A 104 -7.52 -12.59 -1.40
C PHE A 104 -8.88 -12.21 -1.98
N ASN A 105 -9.69 -13.22 -2.28
CA ASN A 105 -11.03 -13.08 -2.82
C ASN A 105 -11.98 -14.06 -2.15
N LYS A 106 -13.10 -13.56 -1.62
CA LYS A 106 -14.11 -14.39 -0.97
C LYS A 106 -14.96 -15.17 -1.99
N ASP A 107 -15.25 -14.57 -3.14
CA ASP A 107 -16.24 -15.01 -4.13
C ASP A 107 -15.74 -16.10 -5.10
N HIS A 108 -14.71 -16.86 -4.71
CA HIS A 108 -14.13 -17.99 -5.47
C HIS A 108 -13.55 -17.64 -6.84
N ARG A 109 -13.48 -16.35 -7.21
CA ARG A 109 -12.95 -15.93 -8.50
C ARG A 109 -11.44 -15.76 -8.43
N SER A 110 -10.73 -16.34 -9.39
CA SER A 110 -9.27 -16.28 -9.48
C SER A 110 -8.74 -15.39 -10.61
N ASN A 111 -9.63 -14.72 -11.36
CA ASN A 111 -9.21 -13.86 -12.47
C ASN A 111 -8.66 -12.53 -11.94
N ILE A 112 -7.35 -12.35 -12.08
CA ILE A 112 -6.61 -11.16 -11.70
C ILE A 112 -5.97 -10.46 -12.91
N ALA A 113 -6.47 -10.75 -14.13
CA ALA A 113 -5.86 -10.23 -15.35
C ALA A 113 -5.90 -8.70 -15.36
N ASN A 114 -7.11 -8.14 -15.19
CA ASN A 114 -7.34 -6.71 -15.27
C ASN A 114 -8.15 -6.17 -14.09
N PHE A 115 -7.94 -4.89 -13.80
CA PHE A 115 -8.58 -4.14 -12.73
C PHE A 115 -8.94 -2.74 -13.21
N SER A 116 -10.06 -2.21 -12.75
CA SER A 116 -10.51 -0.84 -13.04
C SER A 116 -10.18 0.14 -11.93
N GLN A 117 -9.95 -0.35 -10.71
CA GLN A 117 -9.71 0.52 -9.56
C GLN A 117 -8.82 -0.14 -8.49
N ILE A 118 -8.06 0.69 -7.79
CA ILE A 118 -7.44 0.35 -6.52
C ILE A 118 -7.85 1.38 -5.47
N SER A 119 -8.20 0.91 -4.28
CA SER A 119 -8.52 1.71 -3.11
C SER A 119 -7.60 1.33 -1.97
N PHE A 120 -7.16 2.30 -1.17
CA PHE A 120 -6.50 2.01 0.09
C PHE A 120 -6.89 2.97 1.21
N LYS A 121 -6.79 2.45 2.44
CA LYS A 121 -7.04 3.20 3.68
C LYS A 121 -5.80 3.14 4.57
N SER A 122 -5.58 4.22 5.30
CA SER A 122 -4.49 4.32 6.26
C SER A 122 -4.94 5.10 7.50
N LYS A 123 -4.63 4.58 8.68
CA LYS A 123 -4.83 5.26 9.96
C LYS A 123 -4.03 6.55 10.06
N ASP A 124 -2.92 6.67 9.33
CA ASP A 124 -2.16 7.92 9.30
C ASP A 124 -2.94 9.07 8.64
N LEU A 125 -3.89 8.75 7.75
CA LEU A 125 -4.79 9.75 7.18
C LEU A 125 -5.83 10.26 8.19
N GLN A 126 -6.03 9.55 9.30
CA GLN A 126 -6.91 10.00 10.39
C GLN A 126 -6.19 10.94 11.37
N LYS A 127 -4.85 10.99 11.34
CA LYS A 127 -4.04 11.82 12.24
C LYS A 127 -3.95 13.29 11.79
N TRP A 128 -4.77 13.70 10.83
CA TRP A 128 -4.76 15.04 10.29
C TRP A 128 -5.20 16.07 11.34
N ILE A 129 -4.55 17.23 11.37
CA ILE A 129 -4.97 18.38 12.18
C ILE A 129 -6.12 19.08 11.45
N GLY A 130 -7.17 19.35 12.21
CA GLY A 130 -8.36 20.03 11.70
C GLY A 130 -9.30 19.08 10.98
N HIS A 131 -10.36 19.65 10.41
CA HIS A 131 -11.35 18.91 9.63
C HIS A 131 -11.85 19.77 8.48
N THR A 132 -12.25 19.13 7.39
CA THR A 132 -12.74 19.82 6.20
C THR A 132 -14.20 20.21 6.35
N GLN A 133 -14.69 21.09 5.47
CA GLN A 133 -16.12 21.41 5.39
C GLN A 133 -16.93 20.14 5.07
N LEU A 134 -16.47 19.32 4.13
CA LEU A 134 -17.16 18.08 3.74
C LEU A 134 -17.29 17.08 4.90
N GLN A 135 -16.27 16.95 5.75
CA GLN A 135 -16.37 16.12 6.95
C GLN A 135 -17.47 16.58 7.91
N ASN A 136 -17.73 17.88 7.99
CA ASN A 136 -18.86 18.40 8.77
C ASN A 136 -20.18 18.17 8.06
N ASP A 137 -20.23 18.38 6.75
CA ASP A 137 -21.44 18.15 5.96
C ASP A 137 -21.91 16.68 6.07
N ILE A 138 -20.97 15.72 6.10
CA ILE A 138 -21.26 14.29 6.35
C ILE A 138 -21.90 14.07 7.73
N ILE A 139 -21.38 14.73 8.77
CA ILE A 139 -21.92 14.64 10.13
C ILE A 139 -23.32 15.27 10.19
N ASP A 140 -23.47 16.46 9.63
CA ASP A 140 -24.73 17.21 9.64
C ASP A 140 -25.82 16.45 8.89
N GLU A 141 -25.50 15.82 7.75
CA GLU A 141 -26.43 14.98 7.01
C GLU A 141 -26.86 13.75 7.80
N TYR A 142 -25.91 13.06 8.45
CA TYR A 142 -26.20 11.90 9.30
C TYR A 142 -27.21 12.25 10.40
N PHE A 143 -27.05 13.40 11.06
CA PHE A 143 -27.97 13.84 12.11
C PHE A 143 -29.29 14.39 11.58
N SER A 144 -29.29 15.07 10.43
CA SER A 144 -30.49 15.70 9.89
C SER A 144 -31.41 14.76 9.11
N LYS A 145 -31.03 13.48 8.92
CA LYS A 145 -31.80 12.44 8.21
C LYS A 145 -32.29 12.87 6.82
N LYS A 146 -31.59 13.83 6.20
CA LYS A 146 -31.89 14.23 4.83
C LYS A 146 -31.38 13.10 3.94
N ASN A 147 -32.27 12.46 3.19
CA ASN A 147 -31.95 11.38 2.22
C ASN A 147 -31.24 11.92 0.97
N ASN A 148 -30.33 12.89 1.12
CA ASN A 148 -29.52 13.31 0.01
C ASN A 148 -28.37 12.30 -0.12
N GLN A 149 -28.02 11.93 -1.35
CA GLN A 149 -26.78 11.20 -1.60
C GLN A 149 -25.67 12.24 -1.61
N LEU A 150 -25.17 12.65 -0.44
CA LEU A 150 -24.02 13.54 -0.37
C LEU A 150 -22.84 12.88 -1.08
N ASP A 151 -22.21 13.63 -1.98
CA ASP A 151 -20.96 13.19 -2.59
C ASP A 151 -19.86 13.26 -1.53
N THR A 152 -19.32 12.09 -1.16
CA THR A 152 -18.29 11.97 -0.12
C THR A 152 -16.88 12.21 -0.65
N LYS A 153 -16.74 12.63 -1.92
CA LYS A 153 -15.45 12.97 -2.54
C LYS A 153 -14.98 14.36 -2.09
N GLU A 154 -13.90 14.37 -1.33
CA GLU A 154 -13.19 15.61 -0.98
C GLU A 154 -12.43 16.17 -2.18
N LEU A 155 -11.80 15.28 -2.96
CA LEU A 155 -10.93 15.68 -4.05
C LEU A 155 -11.08 14.71 -5.22
N LEU A 156 -11.14 15.25 -6.43
CA LEU A 156 -11.10 14.50 -7.68
C LEU A 156 -10.08 15.16 -8.61
N ILE A 157 -9.06 14.39 -8.99
CA ILE A 157 -7.96 14.85 -9.83
C ILE A 157 -7.90 13.97 -11.07
N GLU A 158 -8.08 14.57 -12.24
CA GLU A 158 -7.90 13.89 -13.51
C GLU A 158 -6.41 13.84 -13.90
N ILE A 159 -5.91 12.66 -14.22
CA ILE A 159 -4.51 12.37 -14.51
C ILE A 159 -4.43 11.45 -15.73
N GLY A 160 -4.55 12.03 -16.93
CA GLY A 160 -4.45 11.28 -18.17
C GLY A 160 -5.58 10.25 -18.28
N ASN A 161 -5.27 8.95 -18.17
CA ASN A 161 -6.25 7.87 -18.29
C ASN A 161 -6.83 7.39 -16.95
N MET A 162 -6.62 8.14 -15.86
CA MET A 162 -7.08 7.78 -14.52
C MET A 162 -7.53 9.00 -13.71
N TYR A 163 -8.38 8.75 -12.72
CA TYR A 163 -8.74 9.69 -11.68
C TYR A 163 -8.10 9.28 -10.35
N LEU A 164 -7.51 10.25 -9.66
CA LEU A 164 -7.17 10.13 -8.25
C LEU A 164 -8.28 10.79 -7.43
N ILE A 165 -8.89 10.02 -6.53
CA ILE A 165 -10.03 10.46 -5.73
C ILE A 165 -9.67 10.30 -4.26
N ILE A 166 -9.83 11.37 -3.48
CA ILE A 166 -9.81 11.33 -2.02
C ILE A 166 -11.25 11.47 -1.56
N HIS A 167 -11.73 10.52 -0.77
CA HIS A 167 -13.11 10.51 -0.31
C HIS A 167 -13.25 9.92 1.08
N TYR A 168 -14.40 10.15 1.72
CA TYR A 168 -14.72 9.65 3.05
C TYR A 168 -15.81 8.57 2.97
N PRO A 169 -15.45 7.30 2.72
CA PRO A 169 -16.43 6.20 2.75
C PRO A 169 -17.11 6.12 4.11
N THR A 170 -18.43 6.26 4.13
CA THR A 170 -19.23 6.25 5.35
C THR A 170 -19.69 4.83 5.69
N ASN A 171 -19.42 4.40 6.92
CA ASN A 171 -19.93 3.18 7.51
C ASN A 171 -20.71 3.51 8.77
N GLN A 172 -21.90 2.95 8.92
CA GLN A 172 -22.62 3.02 10.19
C GLN A 172 -22.24 1.81 11.05
N TYR A 173 -22.05 2.04 12.34
CA TYR A 173 -21.81 0.96 13.28
C TYR A 173 -22.79 1.02 14.45
N TRP A 174 -23.12 -0.15 14.96
CA TRP A 174 -23.95 -0.34 16.13
C TRP A 174 -23.34 -1.48 16.95
N SER A 175 -22.92 -1.17 18.18
CA SER A 175 -22.45 -2.13 19.18
C SER A 175 -23.47 -2.18 20.31
N PRO A 176 -24.37 -3.18 20.34
CA PRO A 176 -25.31 -3.36 21.45
C PRO A 176 -24.57 -3.59 22.77
N ASP A 177 -23.44 -4.32 22.73
CA ASP A 177 -22.67 -4.71 23.90
C ASP A 177 -21.99 -3.50 24.57
N ASP A 178 -21.52 -2.54 23.76
CA ASP A 178 -20.93 -1.29 24.25
C ASP A 178 -21.97 -0.16 24.39
N TYR A 179 -23.23 -0.40 24.01
CA TYR A 179 -24.28 0.61 23.87
C TYR A 179 -23.83 1.83 23.03
N ARG A 180 -23.09 1.58 21.94
CA ARG A 180 -22.55 2.64 21.06
C ARG A 180 -23.13 2.53 19.66
N ALA A 181 -23.40 3.69 19.09
CA ALA A 181 -23.85 3.84 17.71
C ALA A 181 -23.21 5.07 17.09
N GLY A 182 -22.93 5.02 15.80
CA GLY A 182 -22.44 6.20 15.11
C GLY A 182 -22.10 5.94 13.65
N ILE A 183 -21.38 6.90 13.10
CA ILE A 183 -20.83 6.88 11.75
C ILE A 183 -19.31 6.92 11.82
N GLU A 184 -18.66 6.16 10.96
CA GLU A 184 -17.24 6.15 10.73
C GLU A 184 -16.98 6.54 9.27
N PHE A 185 -16.08 7.49 9.03
CA PHE A 185 -15.77 7.98 7.68
C PHE A 185 -14.27 8.18 7.49
N ILE A 186 -13.52 7.09 7.59
CA ILE A 186 -12.05 7.10 7.46
C ILE A 186 -11.65 7.50 6.02
N PRO A 187 -10.77 8.49 5.83
CA PRO A 187 -10.33 8.91 4.50
C PRO A 187 -9.72 7.73 3.71
N ALA A 188 -10.08 7.65 2.43
CA ALA A 188 -9.59 6.66 1.50
C ALA A 188 -9.08 7.31 0.21
N PHE A 189 -8.02 6.74 -0.34
CA PHE A 189 -7.52 7.08 -1.67
C PHE A 189 -7.98 6.04 -2.66
N ASN A 190 -8.53 6.49 -3.79
CA ASN A 190 -8.89 5.65 -4.91
C ASN A 190 -8.16 6.12 -6.17
N ILE A 191 -7.60 5.17 -6.90
CA ILE A 191 -7.17 5.38 -8.30
C ILE A 191 -8.15 4.61 -9.17
N VAL A 192 -8.85 5.31 -10.05
CA VAL A 192 -9.86 4.75 -10.96
C VAL A 192 -9.40 4.96 -12.40
N PHE A 193 -9.35 3.91 -13.20
CA PHE A 193 -8.95 3.98 -14.61
C PHE A 193 -10.17 4.03 -15.52
N HIS A 194 -10.07 4.70 -16.67
CA HIS A 194 -11.16 4.70 -17.65
C HIS A 194 -11.39 3.33 -18.29
N GLU A 195 -10.32 2.54 -18.41
CA GLU A 195 -10.33 1.19 -18.95
C GLU A 195 -9.64 0.25 -17.96
N GLU A 196 -9.99 -1.04 -17.98
CA GLU A 196 -9.30 -2.01 -17.13
C GLU A 196 -7.83 -2.13 -17.52
N VAL A 197 -6.96 -2.18 -16.52
CA VAL A 197 -5.51 -2.25 -16.68
C VAL A 197 -4.95 -3.49 -16.01
N SER A 198 -3.78 -3.95 -16.45
CA SER A 198 -3.14 -5.12 -15.87
C SER A 198 -2.78 -4.94 -14.40
N PHE A 199 -2.78 -6.04 -13.63
CA PHE A 199 -2.35 -6.04 -12.22
C PHE A 199 -1.01 -5.32 -11.99
N ALA A 200 -0.02 -5.61 -12.83
CA ALA A 200 1.31 -5.03 -12.72
C ALA A 200 1.29 -3.49 -12.90
N PHE A 201 0.47 -2.98 -13.82
CA PHE A 201 0.35 -1.56 -14.08
C PHE A 201 -0.34 -0.82 -12.92
N ILE A 202 -1.49 -1.32 -12.44
CA ILE A 202 -2.21 -0.68 -11.34
C ILE A 202 -1.41 -0.72 -10.04
N LYS A 203 -0.71 -1.82 -9.78
CA LYS A 203 0.24 -1.95 -8.67
C LYS A 203 1.37 -0.92 -8.77
N LYS A 204 1.95 -0.72 -9.96
CA LYS A 204 2.96 0.32 -10.19
C LYS A 204 2.42 1.70 -9.85
N LYS A 205 1.21 2.05 -10.30
CA LYS A 205 0.57 3.35 -10.00
C LYS A 205 0.27 3.56 -8.52
N TYR A 206 -0.12 2.51 -7.82
CA TYR A 206 -0.27 2.53 -6.37
C TYR A 206 1.04 2.88 -5.64
N PHE A 207 2.15 2.20 -5.98
CA PHE A 207 3.44 2.50 -5.35
C PHE A 207 4.02 3.85 -5.79
N GLU A 208 3.75 4.31 -7.02
CA GLU A 208 4.03 5.70 -7.44
C GLU A 208 3.30 6.71 -6.54
N LEU A 209 2.02 6.48 -6.23
CA LEU A 209 1.25 7.34 -5.33
C LEU A 209 1.83 7.33 -3.91
N LEU A 210 2.15 6.16 -3.35
CA LEU A 210 2.78 6.08 -2.02
C LEU A 210 4.13 6.82 -1.95
N ASN A 211 4.91 6.78 -3.03
CA ASN A 211 6.16 7.53 -3.10
C ASN A 211 5.90 9.04 -3.12
N LEU A 212 4.90 9.51 -3.87
CA LEU A 212 4.51 10.92 -3.84
C LEU A 212 4.03 11.34 -2.45
N LEU A 213 3.19 10.53 -1.79
CA LEU A 213 2.72 10.80 -0.43
C LEU A 213 3.87 10.81 0.58
N TYR A 214 4.90 9.96 0.42
CA TYR A 214 6.12 10.03 1.22
C TYR A 214 6.84 11.38 1.06
N LEU A 215 6.87 11.97 -0.14
CA LEU A 215 7.49 13.29 -0.35
C LEU A 215 6.69 14.39 0.36
N LEU A 216 5.37 14.32 0.29
CA LEU A 216 4.47 15.31 0.89
C LEU A 216 4.45 15.22 2.43
N PHE A 217 4.45 14.01 2.98
CA PHE A 217 4.30 13.78 4.42
C PHE A 217 5.65 13.60 5.14
N GLY A 218 6.64 13.13 4.41
CA GLY A 218 7.99 12.88 4.90
C GLY A 218 8.20 11.55 5.63
N TYR A 219 7.22 10.66 5.62
CA TYR A 219 7.31 9.31 6.17
C TYR A 219 6.41 8.34 5.39
N ASP A 220 6.62 7.04 5.58
CA ASP A 220 5.83 6.00 4.92
C ASP A 220 4.45 5.85 5.58
N LEU A 221 3.39 6.00 4.78
CA LEU A 221 2.02 5.74 5.25
C LEU A 221 1.83 4.30 5.72
N ASP A 222 1.17 4.13 6.86
CA ASP A 222 0.78 2.83 7.39
C ASP A 222 -0.52 2.41 6.70
N VAL A 223 -0.43 1.64 5.63
CA VAL A 223 -1.63 1.24 4.91
C VAL A 223 -2.28 0.08 5.66
N ASP A 224 -3.55 0.21 6.04
CA ASP A 224 -4.28 -0.84 6.77
C ASP A 224 -5.06 -1.76 5.85
N GLU A 225 -5.61 -1.23 4.76
CA GLU A 225 -6.48 -1.95 3.83
C GLU A 225 -6.17 -1.54 2.40
N ILE A 226 -6.08 -2.52 1.50
CA ILE A 226 -5.92 -2.30 0.06
C ILE A 226 -6.90 -3.21 -0.67
N LYS A 227 -7.63 -2.63 -1.60
CA LYS A 227 -8.67 -3.29 -2.37
C LYS A 227 -8.46 -3.02 -3.85
N PHE A 228 -8.21 -4.06 -4.63
CA PHE A 228 -8.33 -4.00 -6.08
C PHE A 228 -9.76 -4.35 -6.49
N ILE A 229 -10.28 -3.66 -7.49
CA ILE A 229 -11.63 -3.84 -8.00
C ILE A 229 -11.52 -4.05 -9.51
N ASN A 230 -12.19 -5.08 -9.99
CA ASN A 230 -12.49 -5.27 -11.40
C ASN A 230 -14.02 -5.28 -11.58
N ASN A 231 -14.50 -5.40 -12.82
CA ASN A 231 -15.94 -5.37 -13.10
C ASN A 231 -16.76 -6.45 -12.36
N ASP A 232 -16.09 -7.50 -11.91
CA ASP A 232 -16.69 -8.74 -11.47
C ASP A 232 -16.69 -8.93 -9.95
N THR A 233 -15.67 -8.39 -9.28
CA THR A 233 -15.38 -8.68 -7.87
C THR A 233 -14.33 -7.71 -7.33
N SER A 234 -14.06 -7.83 -6.03
CA SER A 234 -12.91 -7.18 -5.40
C SER A 234 -11.92 -8.16 -4.78
N PHE A 235 -10.67 -7.75 -4.68
CA PHE A 235 -9.59 -8.49 -4.06
C PHE A 235 -8.94 -7.66 -2.97
N SER A 236 -8.78 -8.21 -1.77
CA SER A 236 -7.86 -7.63 -0.79
C SER A 236 -6.44 -7.91 -1.24
N TYR A 237 -5.57 -6.90 -1.18
CA TYR A 237 -4.15 -7.07 -1.46
C TYR A 237 -3.32 -6.93 -0.20
N TYR A 238 -2.37 -7.84 -0.06
CA TYR A 238 -1.50 -7.93 1.08
C TYR A 238 -0.05 -8.02 0.62
N TYR A 239 0.81 -7.20 1.22
CA TYR A 239 2.26 -7.26 1.04
C TYR A 239 2.95 -6.86 2.34
N LYS A 240 4.19 -7.29 2.50
CA LYS A 240 5.04 -6.85 3.62
C LYS A 240 5.37 -5.36 3.49
N GLN A 241 4.88 -4.55 4.42
CA GLN A 241 5.24 -3.13 4.48
C GLN A 241 6.62 -2.94 5.12
N ARG A 242 7.44 -2.06 4.52
CA ARG A 242 8.70 -1.58 5.10
C ARG A 242 8.53 -0.09 5.34
N LEU A 243 8.21 0.28 6.58
CA LEU A 243 7.87 1.65 6.94
C LEU A 243 9.11 2.38 7.47
N ASP A 244 9.47 3.51 6.86
CA ASP A 244 10.32 4.52 7.46
C ASP A 244 9.47 5.49 8.29
N ARG A 245 9.66 5.43 9.61
CA ARG A 245 8.96 6.23 10.62
C ARG A 245 9.85 7.29 11.28
N THR A 246 11.01 7.59 10.69
CA THR A 246 11.97 8.53 11.27
C THR A 246 11.35 9.91 11.58
N TYR A 247 10.32 10.30 10.82
CA TYR A 247 9.65 11.61 10.91
C TYR A 247 8.15 11.51 11.23
N ASP A 248 7.69 10.43 11.86
CA ASP A 248 6.27 10.21 12.23
C ASP A 248 5.71 11.23 13.25
N ARG A 249 6.52 12.20 13.69
CA ARG A 249 6.09 13.34 14.51
C ARG A 249 5.50 14.49 13.70
N ASN A 250 5.69 14.49 12.38
CA ASN A 250 5.10 15.49 11.50
C ASN A 250 3.58 15.35 11.55
N GLN A 251 2.92 16.38 12.07
CA GLN A 251 1.47 16.44 12.02
C GLN A 251 1.04 16.92 10.63
N LEU A 252 0.09 16.20 10.04
CA LEU A 252 -0.38 16.47 8.69
C LEU A 252 -1.57 17.40 8.72
N VAL A 253 -1.65 18.32 7.76
CA VAL A 253 -2.86 19.06 7.43
C VAL A 253 -3.41 18.41 6.16
N PRO A 254 -4.73 18.21 5.99
CA PRO A 254 -5.37 17.50 4.87
C PRO A 254 -5.13 18.17 3.50
N LEU A 255 -3.88 18.14 3.00
CA LEU A 255 -3.43 18.97 1.88
C LEU A 255 -3.77 20.47 2.06
N GLY A 256 -4.12 20.93 3.27
CA GLY A 256 -4.66 22.26 3.51
C GLY A 256 -6.02 22.55 2.86
N HIS A 257 -6.63 21.59 2.16
CA HIS A 257 -7.78 21.80 1.29
C HIS A 257 -9.08 21.94 2.08
N ASN A 258 -9.88 22.95 1.76
CA ASN A 258 -11.28 23.09 2.23
C ASN A 258 -11.44 22.94 3.75
N LEU A 259 -10.49 23.49 4.51
CA LEU A 259 -10.51 23.48 5.98
C LEU A 259 -11.71 24.28 6.49
N LYS A 260 -12.51 23.71 7.41
CA LYS A 260 -13.64 24.44 8.02
C LYS A 260 -13.15 25.63 8.86
N PHE A 261 -12.08 25.41 9.62
CA PHE A 261 -11.44 26.43 10.44
C PHE A 261 -10.00 26.61 9.96
N ASN A 262 -9.75 27.67 9.20
CA ASN A 262 -8.42 28.02 8.71
C ASN A 262 -7.82 29.21 9.46
N ASP A 263 -7.89 29.18 10.79
CA ASP A 263 -7.49 30.30 11.65
C ASP A 263 -5.99 30.67 11.49
N ASN A 264 -5.18 29.71 11.04
CA ASN A 264 -3.74 29.88 10.81
C ASN A 264 -3.38 30.23 9.36
N ASN A 265 -4.36 30.47 8.47
CA ASN A 265 -4.15 30.72 7.03
C ASN A 265 -3.22 29.69 6.37
N ILE A 266 -3.45 28.41 6.67
CA ILE A 266 -2.71 27.31 6.07
C ILE A 266 -2.98 27.32 4.57
N LEU A 267 -1.89 27.34 3.80
CA LEU A 267 -1.95 27.29 2.35
C LEU A 267 -2.36 25.90 1.88
N GLU A 268 -3.25 25.85 0.91
CA GLU A 268 -3.62 24.62 0.23
C GLU A 268 -2.43 24.09 -0.58
N THR A 269 -2.27 22.77 -0.58
CA THR A 269 -1.29 22.08 -1.43
C THR A 269 -1.76 22.16 -2.88
N PRO A 270 -0.96 22.69 -3.80
CA PRO A 270 -1.33 22.76 -5.21
C PRO A 270 -1.61 21.36 -5.78
N ILE A 271 -2.85 21.13 -6.19
CA ILE A 271 -3.35 19.83 -6.65
C ILE A 271 -2.63 19.38 -7.94
N GLU A 272 -2.09 20.34 -8.70
CA GLU A 272 -1.31 20.12 -9.92
C GLU A 272 -0.04 19.29 -9.66
N ILE A 273 0.45 19.21 -8.42
CA ILE A 273 1.59 18.37 -8.05
C ILE A 273 1.33 16.91 -8.41
N PHE A 274 0.11 16.41 -8.18
CA PHE A 274 -0.25 15.04 -8.56
C PHE A 274 -0.17 14.85 -10.08
N GLN A 275 -0.79 15.75 -10.84
CA GLN A 275 -0.76 15.70 -12.31
C GLN A 275 0.67 15.76 -12.86
N LYS A 276 1.49 16.70 -12.35
CA LYS A 276 2.89 16.86 -12.75
C LYS A 276 3.70 15.61 -12.44
N TYR A 277 3.59 15.07 -11.22
CA TYR A 277 4.32 13.87 -10.81
C TYR A 277 4.00 12.65 -11.68
N PHE A 278 2.72 12.40 -11.96
CA PHE A 278 2.34 11.22 -12.74
C PHE A 278 2.73 11.32 -14.23
N ARG A 279 2.87 12.55 -14.76
CA ARG A 279 3.39 12.82 -16.12
C ARG A 279 4.90 12.60 -16.26
N LEU A 280 5.66 12.57 -15.16
CA LEU A 280 7.08 12.29 -15.20
C LEU A 280 7.36 10.90 -15.76
N ASN A 281 8.45 10.76 -16.50
CA ASN A 281 8.93 9.48 -16.99
C ASN A 281 9.56 8.65 -15.84
N ASP A 282 9.85 7.38 -16.10
CA ASP A 282 10.39 6.47 -15.07
C ASP A 282 11.76 6.93 -14.54
N LEU A 283 12.61 7.53 -15.38
CA LEU A 283 13.93 8.04 -14.98
C LEU A 283 13.80 9.23 -14.04
N GLN A 284 12.91 10.18 -14.35
CA GLN A 284 12.61 11.31 -13.48
C GLN A 284 12.00 10.85 -12.14
N LYS A 285 11.15 9.82 -12.17
CA LYS A 285 10.57 9.24 -10.94
C LYS A 285 11.62 8.54 -10.07
N GLN A 286 12.70 8.02 -10.65
CA GLN A 286 13.80 7.41 -9.88
C GLN A 286 14.52 8.42 -8.97
N PHE A 287 14.53 9.72 -9.29
CA PHE A 287 15.10 10.73 -8.39
C PHE A 287 14.38 10.76 -7.04
N PHE A 288 13.05 10.66 -7.04
CA PHE A 288 12.26 10.64 -5.81
C PHE A 288 12.44 9.35 -5.01
N GLN A 289 12.60 8.21 -5.70
CA GLN A 289 12.93 6.95 -5.04
C GLN A 289 14.33 7.00 -4.41
N SER A 290 15.29 7.60 -5.11
CA SER A 290 16.64 7.83 -4.60
C SER A 290 16.63 8.77 -3.40
N PHE A 291 15.85 9.85 -3.47
CA PHE A 291 15.66 10.79 -2.35
C PHE A 291 15.15 10.06 -1.11
N LYS A 292 14.08 9.26 -1.26
CA LYS A 292 13.53 8.43 -0.19
C LYS A 292 14.59 7.47 0.39
N LYS A 293 15.34 6.79 -0.47
CA LYS A 293 16.42 5.88 -0.06
C LYS A 293 17.50 6.60 0.76
N TYR A 294 17.99 7.75 0.29
CA TYR A 294 19.04 8.49 1.00
C TYR A 294 18.53 9.06 2.32
N ARG A 295 17.27 9.49 2.39
CA ARG A 295 16.66 9.96 3.64
C ARG A 295 16.67 8.90 4.75
N GLN A 296 16.62 7.62 4.38
CA GLN A 296 16.69 6.47 5.30
C GLN A 296 18.11 6.14 5.78
N PHE A 297 19.16 6.75 5.23
CA PHE A 297 20.53 6.49 5.68
C PHE A 297 20.76 6.99 7.10
N LYS A 298 21.54 6.25 7.89
CA LYS A 298 21.80 6.63 9.29
C LYS A 298 22.84 7.74 9.39
N TYR A 299 23.83 7.75 8.50
CA TYR A 299 24.96 8.67 8.54
C TYR A 299 24.67 9.96 7.76
N GLY A 300 24.97 11.11 8.36
CA GLY A 300 24.73 12.44 7.76
C GLY A 300 25.54 12.70 6.50
N GLU A 301 26.77 12.19 6.43
CA GLU A 301 27.65 12.34 5.25
C GLU A 301 27.10 11.58 4.03
N GLU A 302 26.66 10.32 4.22
CA GLU A 302 26.06 9.54 3.14
C GLU A 302 24.74 10.14 2.66
N LYS A 303 23.95 10.72 3.58
CA LYS A 303 22.75 11.51 3.27
C LYS A 303 23.09 12.70 2.39
N PHE A 304 24.06 13.51 2.83
CA PHE A 304 24.50 14.70 2.10
C PHE A 304 24.99 14.35 0.70
N LEU A 305 25.89 13.36 0.59
CA LEU A 305 26.41 12.91 -0.71
C LEU A 305 25.30 12.37 -1.62
N GLY A 306 24.33 11.66 -1.05
CA GLY A 306 23.15 11.18 -1.76
C GLY A 306 22.30 12.32 -2.33
N TYR A 307 22.00 13.34 -1.51
CA TYR A 307 21.26 14.52 -1.97
C TYR A 307 22.05 15.35 -2.97
N PHE A 308 23.36 15.50 -2.77
CA PHE A 308 24.23 16.18 -3.73
C PHE A 308 24.16 15.53 -5.11
N ARG A 309 24.24 14.19 -5.19
CA ARG A 309 24.09 13.46 -6.46
C ARG A 309 22.73 13.65 -7.12
N ILE A 310 21.66 13.76 -6.34
CA ILE A 310 20.33 14.04 -6.88
C ILE A 310 20.30 15.43 -7.49
N LEU A 311 20.78 16.43 -6.75
CA LEU A 311 20.86 17.81 -7.23
C LEU A 311 21.75 17.89 -8.47
N GLU A 312 22.94 17.32 -8.43
CA GLU A 312 23.86 17.24 -9.55
C GLU A 312 23.17 16.71 -10.81
N ASN A 313 22.47 15.57 -10.73
CA ASN A 313 21.76 15.01 -11.88
C ASN A 313 20.61 15.89 -12.39
N ILE A 314 19.83 16.50 -11.48
CA ILE A 314 18.75 17.44 -11.88
C ILE A 314 19.35 18.65 -12.61
N MET A 315 20.49 19.13 -12.14
CA MET A 315 21.15 20.34 -12.65
C MET A 315 21.91 20.07 -13.95
N PHE A 316 22.34 18.83 -14.21
CA PHE A 316 22.95 18.42 -15.48
C PHE A 316 21.93 18.12 -16.59
N ASP A 317 20.68 17.77 -16.24
CA ASP A 317 19.58 17.59 -17.19
C ASP A 317 19.02 18.94 -17.71
N GLU A 318 19.17 20.03 -16.96
CA GLU A 318 18.86 21.38 -17.43
C GLU A 318 20.13 22.07 -17.96
N GLU A 319 20.21 22.27 -19.27
CA GLU A 319 21.21 23.13 -19.95
C GLU A 319 21.11 24.63 -19.54
N ILE A 320 20.46 24.96 -18.42
CA ILE A 320 20.14 26.31 -17.96
C ILE A 320 20.34 26.43 -16.45
N LEU A 321 21.59 26.42 -16.01
CA LEU A 321 21.97 27.17 -14.81
C LEU A 321 23.09 28.15 -15.14
N THR A 322 22.69 29.40 -15.33
CA THR A 322 23.61 30.52 -15.18
C THR A 322 24.12 30.52 -13.74
N LYS A 323 25.43 30.74 -13.60
CA LYS A 323 26.20 30.77 -12.35
C LYS A 323 25.49 31.46 -11.18
N GLU A 324 24.75 32.53 -11.46
CA GLU A 324 23.98 33.30 -10.46
C GLU A 324 22.91 32.49 -9.71
N LYS A 325 22.15 31.59 -10.37
CA LYS A 325 21.10 30.81 -9.69
C LYS A 325 21.66 29.71 -8.80
N ALA A 326 22.82 29.17 -9.17
CA ALA A 326 23.53 28.19 -8.35
C ALA A 326 24.10 28.85 -7.09
N ASP A 327 24.67 30.04 -7.21
CA ASP A 327 25.18 30.81 -6.06
C ASP A 327 24.05 31.22 -5.10
N ASP A 328 22.86 31.57 -5.60
CA ASP A 328 21.70 31.93 -4.77
C ASP A 328 21.17 30.72 -3.96
N LEU A 329 21.11 29.54 -4.58
CA LEU A 329 20.76 28.28 -3.91
C LEU A 329 21.81 27.86 -2.86
N LEU A 330 23.11 28.00 -3.17
CA LEU A 330 24.19 27.71 -2.23
C LEU A 330 24.18 28.67 -1.03
N THR A 331 23.83 29.94 -1.26
CA THR A 331 23.68 30.94 -0.20
C THR A 331 22.50 30.59 0.70
N GLN A 332 21.35 30.20 0.15
CA GLN A 332 20.18 29.77 0.93
C GLN A 332 20.43 28.48 1.74
N LEU A 333 21.19 27.52 1.17
CA LEU A 333 21.57 26.29 1.88
C LEU A 333 22.64 26.53 2.95
N SER A 334 23.53 27.52 2.79
CA SER A 334 24.52 27.90 3.80
C SER A 334 23.91 28.56 5.05
N HIS A 335 22.67 29.05 4.96
CA HIS A 335 21.91 29.58 6.11
C HIS A 335 21.16 28.51 6.90
N ILE A 336 21.18 27.25 6.45
CA ILE A 336 20.70 26.10 7.23
C ILE A 336 21.85 25.67 8.15
N ASP A 337 21.90 26.28 9.33
CA ASP A 337 22.82 25.93 10.40
C ASP A 337 22.59 24.47 10.83
N PHE A 338 23.44 23.55 10.37
CA PHE A 338 23.46 22.14 10.82
C PHE A 338 23.93 21.99 12.29
N ASN A 339 24.20 23.09 13.00
CA ASN A 339 24.77 23.14 14.35
C ASN A 339 23.82 23.72 15.43
N LYS A 340 22.52 23.45 15.37
CA LYS A 340 21.64 23.57 16.56
C LYS A 340 21.06 22.23 16.99
N SER A 341 21.96 21.33 17.37
CA SER A 341 21.64 20.18 18.24
C SER A 341 22.67 20.01 19.36
N THR A 342 22.87 21.06 20.16
CA THR A 342 23.43 20.92 21.51
C THR A 342 22.98 22.08 22.37
N ASN A 343 22.48 21.75 23.55
CA ASN A 343 22.14 22.60 24.70
C ASN A 343 20.72 23.17 24.72
N LEU A 344 19.78 22.35 25.21
CA LEU A 344 18.83 22.77 26.23
C LEU A 344 18.73 21.64 27.25
N THR A 345 19.15 21.98 28.48
CA THR A 345 19.07 21.23 29.74
C THR A 345 17.65 20.80 30.09
#